data_AF-A0A1D7Y1S8-F1
#
_entry.id   AF-A0A1D7Y1S8-F1
#
_cell.length_a   1.000
_cell.length_b   1.000
_cell.length_c   1.000
_cell.angle_alpha   90.00
_cell.angle_beta   90.00
_cell.angle_gamma   90.00
#
_symmetry.space_group_name_H-M   'P 1'
#
loop_
_entity.id
_entity.type
_entity.pdbx_description
1 polymer ?
#
loop_
_entity_poly.entity_id
_entity_poly.type
_entity_poly.pdbx_seq_one_letter_code
_entity_poly.pdbx_strand_id
1 'polypeptide(L)'
;MISLIANKATRKEIYLELGAHFIKKGANYQVGEILYKKKIQGDHKLYKAKVVTNLYFEFDTNKIYVRRNNRFVTPNQVVKK
;
A
#
# COMPACT_ATOMS: atom_id res chain seq x y z
N MET A 1 6.44 -11.85 -11.63
CA MET A 1 6.29 -12.39 -13.00
C MET A 1 7.41 -13.35 -13.40
N ILE A 2 8.69 -12.94 -13.52
CA ILE A 2 9.77 -13.87 -13.94
C ILE A 2 9.99 -15.02 -12.93
N SER A 3 9.78 -14.79 -11.63
CA SER A 3 10.07 -15.79 -10.59
C SER A 3 9.06 -16.94 -10.46
N LEU A 4 7.80 -16.80 -10.91
CA LEU A 4 6.80 -17.88 -10.79
C LEU A 4 6.76 -18.81 -12.01
N ILE A 5 6.92 -18.25 -13.21
CA ILE A 5 7.01 -19.05 -14.45
C ILE A 5 8.25 -19.95 -14.38
N ALA A 6 9.36 -19.45 -13.80
CA ALA A 6 10.57 -20.22 -13.56
C ALA A 6 10.39 -21.35 -12.51
N ASN A 7 9.40 -21.26 -11.62
CA ASN A 7 9.16 -22.20 -10.51
C ASN A 7 8.02 -23.20 -10.76
N LYS A 8 7.54 -23.36 -12.01
CA LYS A 8 6.43 -24.27 -12.37
C LYS A 8 5.15 -24.05 -11.54
N ALA A 9 4.84 -22.80 -11.19
CA ALA A 9 3.60 -22.46 -10.50
C ALA A 9 2.37 -22.90 -11.31
N THR A 10 1.34 -23.37 -10.62
CA THR A 10 0.07 -23.79 -11.22
C THR A 10 -0.63 -22.60 -11.89
N ARG A 11 -1.44 -22.85 -12.93
CA ARG A 11 -2.17 -21.78 -13.66
C ARG A 11 -2.96 -20.86 -12.71
N LYS A 12 -3.53 -21.42 -11.63
CA LYS A 12 -4.27 -20.66 -10.62
C LYS A 12 -3.40 -19.63 -9.90
N GLU A 13 -2.16 -19.97 -9.55
CA GLU A 13 -1.23 -19.07 -8.86
C GLU A 13 -0.78 -17.92 -9.77
N ILE A 14 -0.54 -18.18 -11.06
CA ILE A 14 -0.16 -17.10 -11.99
C ILE A 14 -1.35 -16.14 -12.24
N TYR A 15 -2.58 -16.65 -12.34
CA TYR A 15 -3.77 -15.78 -12.44
C TYR A 15 -3.96 -14.93 -11.17
N LEU A 16 -3.70 -15.50 -9.99
CA LEU A 16 -3.78 -14.77 -8.73
C LEU A 16 -2.73 -13.64 -8.67
N GLU A 17 -1.49 -13.91 -9.10
CA GLU A 17 -0.45 -12.88 -9.16
C GLU A 17 -0.75 -11.79 -10.19
N LEU A 18 -1.26 -12.16 -11.37
CA LEU A 18 -1.70 -11.20 -12.39
C LEU A 18 -2.85 -10.33 -11.87
N GLY A 19 -3.86 -10.94 -11.24
CA GLY A 19 -4.96 -10.24 -10.60
C GLY A 19 -4.45 -9.25 -9.54
N ALA A 20 -3.56 -9.69 -8.65
CA ALA A 20 -2.93 -8.84 -7.65
C ALA A 20 -2.12 -7.68 -8.25
N HIS A 21 -1.45 -7.91 -9.38
CA HIS A 21 -0.72 -6.85 -10.10
C HIS A 21 -1.67 -5.78 -10.67
N PHE A 22 -2.75 -6.19 -11.34
CA PHE A 22 -3.74 -5.24 -11.88
C PHE A 22 -4.50 -4.51 -10.78
N ILE A 23 -4.82 -5.19 -9.67
CA ILE A 23 -5.40 -4.61 -8.47
C ILE A 23 -4.49 -3.49 -7.91
N LYS A 24 -3.18 -3.76 -7.76
CA LYS A 24 -2.21 -2.75 -7.32
C LYS A 24 -2.12 -1.57 -8.29
N LYS A 25 -2.18 -1.83 -9.60
CA LYS A 25 -2.13 -0.79 -10.63
C LYS A 25 -3.38 0.10 -10.63
N GLY A 26 -4.57 -0.48 -10.41
CA GLY A 26 -5.84 0.25 -10.42
C GLY A 26 -6.17 0.98 -9.12
N ALA A 27 -5.63 0.53 -7.97
CA ALA A 27 -5.95 1.12 -6.68
C ALA A 27 -5.38 2.55 -6.47
N ASN A 28 -4.43 3.01 -7.31
CA ASN A 28 -3.73 4.29 -7.18
C ASN A 28 -3.08 4.58 -5.81
N TYR A 29 -3.01 3.58 -4.92
CA TYR A 29 -2.35 3.66 -3.63
C TYR A 29 -1.12 2.76 -3.58
N GLN A 30 -0.11 3.16 -2.82
CA GLN A 30 1.10 2.38 -2.57
C GLN A 30 1.29 2.11 -1.08
N VAL A 31 1.74 0.91 -0.71
CA VAL A 31 2.11 0.63 0.68
C VAL A 31 3.31 1.50 1.06
N GLY A 32 3.23 2.18 2.21
CA GLY A 32 4.18 3.19 2.66
C GLY A 32 3.83 4.61 2.23
N GLU A 33 2.81 4.80 1.40
CA GLU A 33 2.38 6.11 0.95
C GLU A 33 1.80 6.94 2.10
N ILE A 34 2.29 8.17 2.22
CA ILE A 34 1.77 9.17 3.16
C ILE A 34 0.62 9.90 2.49
N LEU A 35 -0.59 9.78 3.06
CA LEU A 35 -1.79 10.42 2.55
C LEU A 35 -1.97 11.84 3.10
N TYR A 36 -1.58 12.04 4.36
CA TYR A 36 -1.69 13.32 5.05
C TYR A 36 -0.69 13.39 6.20
N LYS A 37 -0.14 14.58 6.46
CA LYS A 37 0.74 14.85 7.61
C LYS A 37 0.25 16.07 8.40
N LYS A 38 0.22 15.96 9.73
CA LYS A 38 -0.06 17.04 10.68
C LYS A 38 1.16 17.26 11.56
N LYS A 39 1.58 18.52 11.73
CA LYS A 39 2.66 18.88 12.65
C LYS A 39 2.21 18.66 14.09
N ILE A 40 3.08 18.09 14.92
CA ILE A 40 2.82 17.95 16.36
C ILE A 40 3.18 19.27 17.02
N GLN A 41 2.29 19.82 17.84
CA GLN A 41 2.60 21.03 18.61
C GLN A 41 3.64 20.70 19.67
N GLY A 42 4.71 21.51 19.76
CA GLY A 42 5.77 21.36 20.75
C GLY A 42 7.04 20.66 20.27
N ASP A 43 7.01 19.95 19.12
CA ASP A 43 8.22 19.35 18.53
C ASP A 43 8.34 19.76 17.05
N HIS A 44 9.42 20.45 16.72
CA HIS A 44 9.69 20.94 15.37
C HIS A 44 10.14 19.83 14.40
N LYS A 45 10.48 18.65 14.92
CA LYS A 45 11.10 17.56 14.15
C LYS A 45 10.16 16.39 13.86
N LEU A 46 8.97 16.33 14.47
CA LEU A 46 8.05 15.20 14.34
C LEU A 46 6.68 15.60 13.76
N TYR A 47 6.23 14.83 12.77
CA TYR A 47 4.92 14.95 12.16
C TYR A 47 4.14 13.66 12.40
N LYS A 48 2.83 13.78 12.68
CA LYS A 48 1.91 12.64 12.69
C LYS A 48 1.33 12.50 11.29
N ALA A 49 1.62 11.38 10.63
CA ALA A 49 1.15 11.08 9.29
C ALA A 49 0.18 9.90 9.28
N LYS A 50 -0.81 9.95 8.38
CA LYS A 50 -1.64 8.79 8.04
C LYS A 50 -1.02 8.11 6.83
N VAL A 51 -0.62 6.86 7.02
CA VAL A 51 0.18 6.09 6.05
C VAL A 51 -0.60 4.84 5.65
N VAL A 52 -0.57 4.52 4.35
CA VAL A 52 -1.07 3.23 3.84
C VAL A 52 -0.13 2.13 4.31
N THR A 53 -0.61 1.23 5.15
CA THR A 53 0.20 0.12 5.69
C THR A 53 -0.05 -1.19 4.97
N ASN A 54 -1.22 -1.35 4.35
CA ASN A 54 -1.55 -2.56 3.60
C ASN A 54 -2.61 -2.27 2.53
N LEU A 55 -2.55 -3.06 1.45
CA LEU A 55 -3.55 -3.12 0.38
C LEU A 55 -3.88 -4.59 0.18
N TYR A 56 -5.15 -4.95 0.35
CA TYR A 56 -5.59 -6.34 0.22
C TYR A 56 -6.95 -6.41 -0.45
N PHE A 57 -7.19 -7.54 -1.10
CA PHE A 57 -8.46 -7.86 -1.72
C PHE A 57 -9.26 -8.77 -0.79
N GLU A 58 -10.52 -8.45 -0.58
CA GLU A 58 -11.44 -9.25 0.22
C GLU A 58 -12.41 -9.98 -0.71
N PHE A 59 -12.38 -11.31 -0.66
CA PHE A 59 -13.15 -12.15 -1.57
C PHE A 59 -14.66 -12.06 -1.32
N ASP A 60 -15.08 -11.98 -0.06
CA ASP A 60 -16.51 -11.95 0.31
C ASP A 60 -17.23 -10.73 -0.26
N THR A 61 -16.55 -9.57 -0.28
CA THR A 61 -17.10 -8.33 -0.80
C THR A 61 -16.64 -7.98 -2.21
N ASN A 62 -15.73 -8.78 -2.78
CA ASN A 62 -15.12 -8.59 -4.10
C ASN A 62 -14.54 -7.16 -4.26
N LYS A 63 -13.91 -6.63 -3.20
CA LYS A 63 -13.40 -5.25 -3.14
C LYS A 63 -11.96 -5.19 -2.65
N ILE A 64 -11.27 -4.13 -3.07
CA ILE A 64 -9.93 -3.79 -2.59
C ILE A 64 -10.08 -2.85 -1.39
N TYR A 65 -9.44 -3.20 -0.28
CA TYR A 65 -9.39 -2.37 0.91
C TYR A 65 -7.98 -1.80 1.14
N VAL A 66 -7.97 -0.59 1.69
CA VAL A 66 -6.76 0.13 2.05
C VAL A 66 -6.69 0.23 3.57
N ARG A 67 -5.72 -0.44 4.19
CA ARG A 67 -5.46 -0.25 5.63
C ARG A 67 -4.55 0.95 5.84
N ARG A 68 -4.98 1.87 6.69
CA ARG A 68 -4.30 3.14 6.97
C ARG A 68 -4.07 3.28 8.47
N ASN A 69 -2.81 3.50 8.87
CA ASN A 69 -2.46 3.71 10.27
C ASN A 69 -1.75 5.05 10.45
N ASN A 70 -1.82 5.58 11.67
CA ASN A 70 -1.06 6.76 12.05
C ASN A 70 0.38 6.35 12.37
N ARG A 71 1.37 7.06 11.85
CA ARG A 71 2.80 6.89 12.16
C ARG A 71 3.46 8.25 12.38
N PHE A 72 4.54 8.26 13.16
CA PHE A 72 5.39 9.43 13.28
C PHE A 72 6.39 9.44 12.12
N VAL A 73 6.51 10.57 11.44
CA VAL A 73 7.36 10.75 10.27
C VAL A 73 8.19 12.01 10.41
N THR A 74 9.36 12.01 9.77
CA THR A 74 10.24 13.19 9.70
C THR A 74 9.75 14.16 8.61
N PRO A 75 10.17 15.44 8.67
CA PRO A 75 9.64 16.49 7.78
C PRO A 75 9.88 16.22 6.29
N ASN A 76 10.99 15.54 5.98
CA ASN A 76 11.51 15.29 4.63
C ASN A 76 10.79 14.16 3.89
N GLN A 77 9.86 13.44 4.53
CA GLN A 77 9.10 12.42 3.82
C GLN A 77 8.00 13.05 2.93
N VAL A 78 8.02 12.66 1.65
CA VAL A 78 7.19 13.21 0.58
C VAL A 78 5.76 12.67 0.67
N VAL A 79 4.78 13.56 0.52
CA VAL A 79 3.35 13.21 0.38
C VAL A 79 3.07 13.14 -1.12
N LYS A 80 2.55 12.01 -1.62
CA LYS A 80 2.03 11.95 -3.00
C LYS A 80 0.63 12.56 -3.01
N LYS A 81 0.37 13.44 -3.98
CA LYS A 81 -0.93 14.04 -4.27
C LYS A 81 -1.69 13.19 -5.27
#